data_AF-A0A0F9BVN7-F1
#
_entry.id   AF-A0A0F9BVN7-F1
#
_cell.length_a   1.000
_cell.length_b   1.000
_cell.length_c   1.000
_cell.angle_alpha   90.00
_cell.angle_beta   90.00
_cell.angle_gamma   90.00
#
_symmetry.space_group_name_H-M   'P 1'
#
loop_
_entity.id
_entity.type
_entity.pdbx_description
1 polymer ?
#
loop_
_entity_poly.entity_id
_entity_poly.type
_entity_poly.pdbx_seq_one_letter_code
_entity_poly.pdbx_strand_id
1 'polypeptide(L)'
;MSKQMAIINEVGIGIRDVGKPVLWFTTTLVDKTAALNVFSWEKAGEIIKAYGLYEVHSLNGKPCEVEVGDGMMRYSGPVRM
;
A
#
# COMPACT_ATOMS: atom_id res chain seq x y z
N MET A 1 -0.68 -15.51 9.84
CA MET A 1 -0.16 -14.61 8.79
C MET A 1 1.33 -14.39 9.01
N SER A 2 2.12 -14.38 7.93
CA SER A 2 3.55 -14.07 7.96
C SER A 2 3.81 -12.68 7.36
N LYS A 3 4.84 -11.98 7.84
CA LYS A 3 5.26 -10.70 7.27
C LYS A 3 6.27 -10.93 6.15
N GLN A 4 6.10 -10.20 5.06
CA GLN A 4 7.01 -10.23 3.91
C GLN A 4 7.28 -8.83 3.39
N MET A 5 8.43 -8.64 2.75
CA MET A 5 8.73 -7.39 2.06
C MET A 5 8.09 -7.37 0.68
N ALA A 6 7.54 -6.22 0.30
CA ALA A 6 6.95 -5.96 -1.00
C ALA A 6 7.37 -4.57 -1.50
N ILE A 7 7.06 -4.29 -2.75
CA ILE A 7 7.19 -2.96 -3.36
C ILE A 7 5.80 -2.40 -3.64
N ILE A 8 5.60 -1.11 -3.34
CA ILE A 8 4.39 -0.37 -3.70
C ILE A 8 4.46 0.02 -5.18
N ASN A 9 3.40 -0.27 -5.94
CA ASN A 9 3.23 0.03 -7.36
C ASN A 9 1.84 0.63 -7.64
N GLU A 10 1.65 1.23 -8.82
CA GLU A 10 0.33 1.66 -9.33
C GLU A 10 -0.48 2.53 -8.36
N VAL A 11 0.20 3.52 -7.77
CA VAL A 11 -0.40 4.45 -6.80
C VAL A 11 -1.43 5.35 -7.48
N GLY A 12 -2.60 5.49 -6.87
CA GLY A 12 -3.62 6.41 -7.34
C GLY A 12 -4.48 7.00 -6.23
N ILE A 13 -5.07 8.16 -6.52
CA ILE A 13 -6.02 8.88 -5.66
C ILE A 13 -7.27 9.21 -6.48
N GLY A 14 -8.43 9.09 -5.86
CA GLY A 14 -9.69 9.48 -6.48
C GLY A 14 -10.89 8.76 -5.90
N ILE A 15 -12.02 8.88 -6.59
CA ILE A 15 -13.24 8.11 -6.30
C ILE A 15 -13.13 6.77 -7.02
N ARG A 16 -13.18 5.67 -6.27
CA ARG A 16 -13.17 4.31 -6.80
C ARG A 16 -14.57 3.67 -6.70
N ASP A 17 -14.64 2.36 -6.94
CA ASP A 17 -15.80 1.48 -6.77
C ASP A 17 -16.45 1.56 -5.37
N VAL A 18 -15.76 2.08 -4.37
CA VAL A 18 -16.29 2.34 -3.02
C VAL A 18 -17.11 3.65 -2.88
N GLY A 19 -17.25 4.45 -3.95
CA GLY A 19 -18.10 5.64 -3.98
C GLY A 19 -17.63 6.82 -3.12
N LYS A 20 -16.37 6.79 -2.65
CA LYS A 20 -15.76 7.83 -1.82
C LYS A 20 -14.28 8.04 -2.18
N PRO A 21 -13.68 9.21 -1.86
CA PRO A 21 -12.25 9.45 -2.06
C PRO A 21 -11.40 8.43 -1.30
N VAL A 22 -10.47 7.81 -2.01
CA VAL A 22 -9.54 6.81 -1.48
C VAL A 22 -8.14 7.00 -2.06
N LEU A 23 -7.16 6.49 -1.31
CA LEU A 23 -5.83 6.16 -1.83
C LEU A 23 -5.83 4.67 -2.15
N TRP A 24 -5.26 4.29 -3.28
CA TRP A 24 -4.97 2.89 -3.55
C TRP A 24 -3.56 2.71 -4.11
N PHE A 25 -3.04 1.50 -3.95
CA PHE A 25 -1.84 1.05 -4.62
C PHE A 25 -1.79 -0.48 -4.63
N THR A 26 -1.03 -1.03 -5.58
CA THR A 26 -0.72 -2.45 -5.67
C THR A 26 0.55 -2.72 -4.87
N THR A 27 0.56 -3.74 -4.02
CA THR A 27 1.79 -4.25 -3.40
C THR A 27 2.24 -5.50 -4.13
N THR A 28 3.52 -5.59 -4.50
CA THR A 28 4.07 -6.71 -5.28
C THR A 28 5.23 -7.36 -4.54
N LEU A 29 5.13 -8.68 -4.33
CA LEU A 29 6.18 -9.52 -3.77
C LEU A 29 7.24 -9.86 -4.83
N VAL A 30 8.38 -10.39 -4.38
CA VAL A 30 9.51 -10.80 -5.26
C VAL A 30 9.10 -11.88 -6.27
N ASP A 31 8.18 -12.76 -5.88
CA ASP A 31 7.62 -13.82 -6.73
C ASP A 31 6.55 -13.32 -7.72
N LYS A 32 6.37 -11.99 -7.82
CA LYS A 32 5.36 -11.29 -8.64
C LYS A 32 3.91 -11.44 -8.17
N THR A 33 3.67 -12.07 -7.02
CA THR A 33 2.35 -12.02 -6.39
C THR A 33 1.99 -10.58 -6.06
N ALA A 34 0.80 -10.15 -6.47
CA ALA A 34 0.35 -8.77 -6.33
C ALA A 34 -1.02 -8.70 -5.66
N ALA A 35 -1.25 -7.66 -4.88
CA ALA A 35 -2.55 -7.38 -4.28
C ALA A 35 -2.82 -5.89 -4.27
N LEU A 36 -4.05 -5.55 -4.62
CA LEU A 36 -4.56 -4.20 -4.52
C LEU A 36 -4.90 -3.89 -3.06
N ASN A 37 -4.40 -2.76 -2.58
CA ASN A 37 -4.77 -2.21 -1.29
C ASN A 37 -5.50 -0.89 -1.48
N VAL A 38 -6.66 -0.75 -0.84
CA VAL A 38 -7.51 0.44 -0.90
C VAL A 38 -7.70 0.99 0.50
N PHE A 39 -7.45 2.29 0.68
CA PHE A 39 -7.43 2.96 1.98
C PHE A 39 -8.40 4.14 1.98
N SER A 40 -9.08 4.33 3.11
CA SER A 40 -9.83 5.56 3.34
C SER A 40 -8.90 6.77 3.32
N TRP A 41 -9.45 7.95 3.11
CA TRP A 41 -8.69 9.19 3.12
C TRP A 41 -7.98 9.45 4.46
N GLU A 42 -8.60 9.09 5.60
CA GLU A 42 -7.93 9.20 6.91
C GLU A 42 -6.68 8.32 6.98
N LYS A 43 -6.81 7.06 6.54
CA LYS A 43 -5.70 6.11 6.53
C LYS A 43 -4.60 6.50 5.54
N ALA A 44 -4.97 7.09 4.41
CA ALA A 44 -4.04 7.62 3.43
C ALA A 44 -3.10 8.67 4.06
N GLY A 45 -3.64 9.57 4.88
CA GLY A 45 -2.86 10.58 5.60
C GLY A 45 -1.81 9.96 6.55
N GLU A 46 -2.16 8.88 7.24
CA GLU A 46 -1.20 8.15 8.09
C GLU A 46 -0.08 7.51 7.27
N ILE A 47 -0.41 6.90 6.12
CA ILE A 47 0.58 6.25 5.25
C ILE A 47 1.56 7.28 4.70
N ILE A 48 1.07 8.40 4.16
CA ILE A 48 1.91 9.46 3.58
C ILE A 48 2.87 10.03 4.65
N LYS A 49 2.37 10.28 5.87
CA LYS A 49 3.19 10.74 7.00
C LYS A 49 4.24 9.71 7.40
N ALA A 50 3.89 8.41 7.41
CA ALA A 50 4.82 7.35 7.78
C ALA A 50 6.01 7.22 6.82
N TYR A 51 5.83 7.54 5.53
CA TYR A 51 6.94 7.60 4.57
C TYR A 51 7.62 8.97 4.47
N GLY A 52 7.13 9.99 5.18
CA GLY A 52 7.68 11.35 5.14
C GLY A 52 7.60 12.01 3.77
N LEU A 53 6.54 11.72 3.00
CA LEU A 53 6.41 12.18 1.61
C LEU A 53 5.57 13.45 1.50
N TYR A 54 5.95 14.33 0.57
CA TYR A 54 5.15 15.48 0.18
C TYR A 54 4.13 15.12 -0.92
N GLU A 55 4.55 14.31 -1.90
CA GLU A 55 3.69 13.87 -3.00
C GLU A 55 3.33 12.39 -2.86
N VAL A 56 2.04 12.08 -2.96
CA VAL A 56 1.55 10.70 -2.80
C VAL A 56 2.08 9.72 -3.85
N HIS A 57 2.28 10.16 -5.10
CA HIS A 57 2.82 9.32 -6.17
C HIS A 57 4.27 8.89 -5.89
N SER A 58 4.96 9.56 -4.96
CA SER A 58 6.29 9.15 -4.48
C SER A 58 6.26 7.88 -3.62
N LEU A 59 5.07 7.34 -3.30
CA LEU A 59 4.93 5.99 -2.76
C LEU A 59 5.31 4.92 -3.79
N ASN A 60 5.23 5.22 -5.09
CA ASN A 60 5.56 4.27 -6.13
C ASN A 60 7.04 3.88 -6.06
N GLY A 61 7.33 2.58 -6.06
CA GLY A 61 8.67 2.02 -5.88
C GLY A 61 9.16 1.99 -4.42
N LYS A 62 8.38 2.41 -3.42
CA LYS A 62 8.79 2.34 -2.02
C LYS A 62 8.68 0.91 -1.47
N PRO A 63 9.66 0.47 -0.67
CA PRO A 63 9.57 -0.81 0.02
C PRO A 63 8.57 -0.73 1.17
N CYS A 64 7.79 -1.79 1.34
CA CYS A 64 6.81 -1.92 2.41
C CYS A 64 6.81 -3.33 3.01
N GLU A 65 6.19 -3.46 4.18
CA GLU A 65 5.78 -4.74 4.73
C GLU A 65 4.34 -5.08 4.32
N VAL A 66 4.09 -6.35 4.04
CA VAL A 66 2.76 -6.94 3.86
C VAL A 66 2.57 -8.13 4.79
N GLU A 67 1.34 -8.32 5.26
CA GLU A 67 0.88 -9.54 5.91
C GLU A 67 0.31 -10.49 4.87
N VAL A 68 0.82 -11.72 4.82
CA VAL A 68 0.41 -12.77 3.89
C VAL A 68 -0.14 -13.97 4.66
N GLY A 69 -1.32 -14.45 4.27
CA GLY A 69 -1.95 -15.63 4.87
C GLY A 69 -3.37 -15.81 4.38
N ASP A 70 -3.89 -17.04 4.44
CA ASP A 70 -5.29 -17.36 4.12
C ASP A 70 -5.73 -16.89 2.71
N GLY A 71 -4.81 -16.93 1.74
CA GLY A 71 -5.04 -16.45 0.37
C GLY A 71 -5.13 -14.92 0.24
N MET A 72 -4.82 -14.19 1.31
CA MET A 72 -4.83 -12.73 1.35
C MET A 72 -3.41 -12.16 1.48
N MET A 73 -3.23 -10.98 0.91
CA MET A 73 -2.06 -10.13 1.11
C MET A 73 -2.53 -8.71 1.42
N ARG A 74 -2.05 -8.14 2.52
CA ARG A 74 -2.46 -6.82 3.00
C ARG A 74 -1.25 -6.00 3.42
N TYR A 75 -1.21 -4.73 2.99
CA TYR A 75 -0.23 -3.75 3.45
C TYR A 75 -0.27 -3.58 4.98
N SER A 76 0.91 -3.69 5.62
CA SER A 76 1.06 -3.53 7.07
C SER A 76 1.86 -2.29 7.48
N GLY A 77 2.65 -1.70 6.59
CA GLY A 77 3.40 -0.47 6.89
C GLY A 77 4.68 -0.30 6.07
N PRO A 78 5.45 0.78 6.31
CA PRO A 78 6.82 0.89 5.85
C PRO A 78 7.71 -0.21 6.45
N VAL A 79 8.81 -0.54 5.76
CA VAL A 79 9.86 -1.39 6.34
C VAL A 79 10.47 -0.67 7.53
N ARG A 80 10.45 -1.31 8.71
CA ARG A 80 11.16 -0.80 9.89
C ARG A 80 12.64 -1.14 9.72
N MET A 81 13.49 -0.11 9.62
CA MET A 81 14.95 -0.25 9.73
C MET A 81 15.37 -0.41 11.19
#